data_AF-A0A4Q4V1K7-F1
#
_entry.id   AF-A0A4Q4V1K7-F1
#
_cell.length_a   1.000
_cell.length_b   1.000
_cell.length_c   1.000
_cell.angle_alpha   90.00
_cell.angle_beta   90.00
_cell.angle_gamma   90.00
#
_symmetry.space_group_name_H-M   'P 1'
#
loop_
_entity.id
_entity.type
_entity.pdbx_description
1 polymer ?
#
loop_
_entity_poly.entity_id
_entity_poly.type
_entity_poly.pdbx_seq_one_letter_code
_entity_poly.pdbx_strand_id
1 'polypeptide(L)'
;MRGLLWADRYYPSDRFTNDETEDDEKGLEVASMGEGRKTRVLYLGCRIARDNQWLRYNRETHHFSANPQFDADVEPRAAPAESTELDDPPNAAATF
;
A
#
# COMPACT_ATOMS: atom_id res chain seq x y z
N MET A 1 -2.66 -6.72 8.90
CA MET A 1 -2.75 -5.40 9.61
C MET A 1 -2.48 -5.51 11.11
N ARG A 2 -2.52 -6.71 11.72
CA ARG A 2 -2.15 -6.92 13.13
C ARG A 2 -0.68 -6.54 13.35
N GLY A 3 -0.38 -5.84 14.46
CA GLY A 3 0.98 -5.38 14.80
C GLY A 3 1.39 -4.02 14.21
N LEU A 4 0.53 -3.37 13.42
CA LEU A 4 0.77 -2.01 12.92
C LEU A 4 0.15 -0.99 13.87
N LEU A 5 0.97 -0.27 14.64
CA LEU A 5 0.53 0.68 15.67
C LEU A 5 -0.45 1.75 15.13
N TRP A 6 -0.28 2.16 13.88
CA TRP A 6 -1.14 3.15 13.22
C TRP A 6 -2.52 2.62 12.83
N ALA A 7 -2.70 1.30 12.79
CA ALA A 7 -3.98 0.63 12.47
C ALA A 7 -4.72 0.13 13.71
N ASP A 8 -4.17 0.33 14.92
CA ASP A 8 -4.67 -0.27 16.16
C ASP A 8 -6.09 0.17 16.52
N ARG A 9 -6.45 1.42 16.19
CA ARG A 9 -7.81 1.97 16.39
C ARG A 9 -8.69 1.89 15.15
N TYR A 10 -8.22 1.29 14.08
CA TYR A 10 -8.94 1.24 12.81
C TYR A 10 -9.99 0.12 12.78
N TYR A 11 -9.72 -0.98 13.48
CA TYR A 11 -10.62 -2.11 13.59
C TYR A 11 -11.27 -2.17 14.97
N PRO A 12 -12.52 -2.67 15.07
CA PRO A 12 -13.11 -3.04 16.35
C PRO A 12 -12.20 -3.97 17.15
N SER A 13 -12.19 -3.85 18.48
CA SER A 13 -11.31 -4.63 19.35
C SER A 13 -11.53 -6.15 19.25
N ASP A 14 -12.72 -6.56 18.80
CA ASP A 14 -13.14 -7.95 18.61
C ASP A 14 -12.88 -8.47 17.18
N ARG A 15 -12.41 -7.61 16.27
CA ARG A 15 -12.23 -7.93 14.84
C ARG A 15 -11.33 -9.15 14.58
N PHE A 16 -10.38 -9.40 15.48
CA PHE A 16 -9.39 -10.48 15.37
C PHE A 16 -9.49 -11.52 16.49
N THR A 17 -10.60 -11.51 17.24
CA THR A 17 -10.78 -12.40 18.40
C THR A 17 -11.25 -13.80 17.99
N ASN A 18 -11.80 -13.94 16.77
CA ASN A 18 -12.30 -15.20 16.22
C ASN A 18 -11.58 -15.62 14.93
N ASP A 19 -10.38 -15.06 14.70
CA ASP A 19 -9.57 -15.34 13.52
C ASP A 19 -8.89 -16.70 13.77
N GLU A 20 -9.63 -17.79 13.51
CA GLU A 20 -9.01 -18.99 12.95
C GLU A 20 -8.23 -18.48 11.74
N THR A 21 -6.92 -18.36 11.88
CA THR A 21 -6.03 -17.93 10.81
C THR A 21 -6.41 -18.73 9.57
N GLU A 22 -7.04 -18.06 8.59
CA GLU A 22 -7.29 -18.65 7.28
C GLU A 22 -5.94 -19.24 6.84
N ASP A 23 -5.96 -20.57 6.79
CA ASP A 23 -4.84 -21.48 6.57
C ASP A 23 -4.00 -21.04 5.37
N ASP A 24 -2.74 -21.48 5.35
CA ASP A 24 -1.65 -21.06 4.45
C ASP A 24 -1.89 -21.39 2.94
N GLU A 25 -3.13 -21.38 2.48
CA GLU A 25 -3.53 -21.47 1.08
C GLU A 25 -3.40 -20.10 0.42
N LYS A 26 -2.18 -19.82 -0.06
CA LYS A 26 -1.81 -18.76 -1.02
C LYS A 26 -2.95 -17.76 -1.30
N GLY A 27 -3.02 -16.70 -0.48
CA GLY A 27 -4.01 -15.62 -0.55
C GLY A 27 -3.98 -14.84 -1.87
N LEU A 28 -4.43 -15.49 -2.94
CA LEU A 28 -4.81 -14.84 -4.18
C LEU A 28 -6.18 -14.23 -3.93
N GLU A 29 -6.27 -12.91 -4.05
CA GLU A 29 -7.56 -12.23 -3.98
C GLU A 29 -8.52 -12.84 -5.00
N VAL A 30 -9.55 -13.50 -4.49
CA VAL A 30 -10.66 -13.92 -5.33
C VAL A 30 -11.37 -12.66 -5.82
N ALA A 31 -11.81 -12.62 -7.09
CA ALA A 31 -12.49 -11.47 -7.68
C ALA A 31 -13.68 -10.96 -6.82
N SER A 32 -14.30 -11.86 -6.06
CA SER A 32 -15.35 -11.57 -5.07
C SER A 32 -14.92 -10.61 -3.95
N MET A 33 -13.64 -10.64 -3.53
CA MET A 33 -13.09 -9.71 -2.53
C MET A 33 -12.73 -8.33 -3.10
N GLY A 34 -12.65 -8.21 -4.43
CA GLY A 34 -12.35 -6.96 -5.12
C GLY A 34 -13.40 -5.88 -4.88
N GLU A 35 -14.69 -6.26 -4.79
CA GLU A 35 -15.79 -5.30 -4.58
C GLU A 35 -15.70 -4.68 -3.17
N GLY A 36 -15.59 -5.51 -2.13
CA GLY A 36 -15.46 -5.03 -0.74
C GLY A 36 -14.21 -4.16 -0.54
N ARG A 37 -13.13 -4.44 -1.27
CA ARG A 37 -11.94 -3.59 -1.29
C ARG A 37 -12.21 -2.24 -1.95
N LYS A 38 -12.79 -2.21 -3.14
CA LYS A 38 -13.12 -0.97 -3.85
C LYS A 38 -14.01 -0.07 -3.00
N THR A 39 -15.05 -0.63 -2.39
CA THR A 39 -15.93 0.12 -1.48
C THR A 39 -15.15 0.71 -0.31
N ARG A 40 -14.26 -0.07 0.31
CA ARG A 40 -13.46 0.39 1.45
C ARG A 40 -12.48 1.50 1.05
N VAL A 41 -11.77 1.34 -0.06
CA VAL A 41 -10.83 2.34 -0.58
C VAL A 41 -11.56 3.64 -0.93
N LEU A 42 -12.71 3.55 -1.60
CA LEU A 42 -13.53 4.71 -1.94
C LEU A 42 -14.04 5.43 -0.68
N TYR A 43 -14.56 4.68 0.30
CA TYR A 43 -15.03 5.25 1.57
C TYR A 43 -13.91 5.99 2.30
N LEU A 44 -12.72 5.41 2.37
CA LEU A 44 -11.55 6.04 2.98
C LEU A 44 -11.11 7.27 2.21
N GLY A 45 -11.00 7.19 0.89
CA GLY A 45 -10.64 8.34 0.04
C GLY A 45 -11.62 9.50 0.22
N CYS A 46 -12.93 9.22 0.20
CA CYS A 46 -13.96 10.22 0.46
C CYS A 46 -13.84 10.81 1.88
N ARG A 47 -13.55 9.99 2.89
CA ARG A 47 -13.39 10.45 4.28
C ARG A 47 -12.17 11.37 4.43
N ILE A 48 -11.04 11.03 3.81
CA ILE A 48 -9.83 11.87 3.79
C ILE A 48 -10.11 13.18 3.04
N ALA A 49 -10.83 13.12 1.92
CA ALA A 49 -11.17 14.29 1.13
C ALA A 49 -12.13 15.28 1.83
N ARG A 50 -12.78 14.88 2.94
CA ARG A 50 -13.63 15.79 3.74
C ARG A 50 -12.84 16.92 4.38
N ASP A 51 -11.58 16.68 4.73
CA ASP A 51 -10.72 17.70 5.32
C ASP A 51 -10.23 18.69 4.26
N ASN A 52 -10.38 18.36 2.96
CA ASN A 52 -10.07 19.19 1.78
C ASN A 52 -8.66 19.82 1.77
N GLN A 53 -7.75 19.32 2.62
CA GLN A 53 -6.38 19.82 2.72
C GLN A 53 -5.55 19.34 1.53
N TRP A 54 -5.42 18.03 1.35
CA TRP A 54 -4.52 17.45 0.34
C TRP A 54 -5.26 16.81 -0.83
N LEU A 55 -6.41 16.20 -0.54
CA LEU A 55 -7.19 15.43 -1.49
C LEU A 55 -8.59 16.02 -1.63
N ARG A 56 -9.08 16.09 -2.86
CA ARG A 56 -10.41 16.57 -3.20
C ARG A 56 -11.17 15.45 -3.89
N TYR A 57 -12.47 15.35 -3.61
CA TYR A 57 -13.37 14.41 -4.29
C TYR A 57 -14.49 15.18 -4.96
N ASN A 58 -14.60 15.09 -6.28
CA ASN A 58 -15.69 15.66 -7.04
C ASN A 58 -16.84 14.65 -7.08
N ARG A 59 -17.99 14.99 -6.50
CA ARG A 59 -19.17 14.13 -6.41
C ARG A 59 -19.93 13.98 -7.73
N GLU A 60 -19.79 14.94 -8.64
CA GLU A 60 -20.47 14.91 -9.95
C GLU A 60 -19.71 14.02 -10.92
N THR A 61 -18.37 14.14 -10.94
CA THR A 61 -17.52 13.34 -11.84
C THR A 61 -17.05 12.04 -11.20
N HIS A 62 -17.20 11.88 -9.88
CA HIS A 62 -16.66 10.76 -9.10
C HIS A 62 -15.13 10.61 -9.15
N HIS A 63 -14.40 11.70 -9.41
CA HIS A 63 -12.94 11.69 -9.48
C HIS A 63 -12.29 12.33 -8.26
N PHE A 64 -11.11 11.83 -7.93
CA PHE A 64 -10.21 12.44 -6.97
C PHE A 64 -9.24 13.39 -7.69
N SER A 65 -8.86 14.47 -7.04
CA SER A 65 -7.79 15.36 -7.47
C SER A 65 -6.98 15.86 -6.28
N ALA A 66 -5.73 16.25 -6.52
CA ALA A 66 -4.95 16.97 -5.53
C ALA A 66 -5.57 18.36 -5.30
N ASN A 67 -5.38 18.89 -4.09
CA ASN A 67 -5.61 20.31 -3.89
C ASN A 67 -4.53 21.10 -4.66
N PRO A 68 -4.89 22.14 -5.46
CA PRO A 68 -3.95 22.89 -6.29
C PRO A 68 -2.70 23.40 -5.56
N GLN A 69 -2.79 23.67 -4.26
CA GLN A 69 -1.62 24.07 -3.45
C GLN A 69 -0.54 22.97 -3.37
N PHE A 70 -0.95 21.71 -3.46
CA PHE A 70 -0.09 20.53 -3.33
C PHE A 70 0.02 19.75 -4.64
N ASP A 71 -0.55 20.26 -5.73
CA ASP A 71 -0.48 19.69 -7.07
C ASP A 71 0.85 20.08 -7.70
N ALA A 72 1.94 19.51 -7.17
CA ALA A 72 3.30 19.71 -7.64
C ALA A 72 3.69 18.56 -8.58
N ASP A 73 4.44 18.88 -9.64
CA ASP A 73 5.05 17.88 -10.50
C ASP A 73 6.06 17.07 -9.67
N VAL A 74 5.70 15.82 -9.35
CA VAL A 74 6.63 14.90 -8.70
C VAL A 74 7.58 14.41 -9.80
N GLU A 75 8.86 14.79 -9.71
CA GLU A 75 9.86 14.22 -10.60
C GLU A 75 9.84 12.69 -10.45
N PRO A 76 9.82 11.94 -11.57
CA PRO A 76 9.76 10.49 -11.51
C PRO A 76 10.95 9.97 -10.72
N ARG A 77 10.67 9.20 -9.67
CA ARG A 77 11.72 8.56 -8.86
C ARG A 77 12.59 7.74 -9.80
N ALA A 78 13.88 8.10 -9.86
CA ALA A 78 14.88 7.33 -10.60
C ALA A 78 14.70 5.84 -10.27
N ALA A 79 14.62 5.02 -11.31
CA ALA A 79 14.51 3.58 -11.15
C ALA A 79 15.59 3.10 -10.17
N PRO A 80 15.26 2.17 -9.24
CA PRO A 80 16.26 1.64 -8.33
C PRO A 80 17.45 1.18 -9.16
N ALA A 81 18.63 1.71 -8.85
CA ALA A 81 19.86 1.35 -9.53
C ALA A 81 19.95 -0.18 -9.57
N GLU A 82 20.02 -0.69 -10.80
CA GLU A 82 20.31 -2.08 -11.09
C GLU A 82 21.46 -2.51 -10.18
N SER A 83 21.21 -3.54 -9.37
CA SER A 83 22.21 -4.08 -8.46
C SER A 83 23.31 -4.67 -9.33
N THR A 84 24.33 -3.89 -9.63
CA THR A 84 25.54 -4.37 -10.29
C THR A 84 26.06 -5.54 -9.47
N GLU A 85 26.09 -6.70 -10.10
CA GLU A 85 26.63 -7.94 -9.56
C GLU A 85 27.97 -7.66 -8.88
N LEU A 86 28.06 -8.06 -7.61
CA LEU A 86 29.28 -8.01 -6.83
C LEU A 86 30.27 -8.98 -7.49
N ASP A 87 31.24 -8.44 -8.24
CA ASP A 87 32.33 -9.17 -8.88
C ASP A 87 32.98 -10.12 -7.85
N ASP A 88 32.86 -11.43 -8.07
CA ASP A 88 33.45 -12.46 -7.22
C ASP A 88 34.98 -12.30 -7.26
N PRO A 89 35.67 -12.18 -6.10
CA PRO A 89 37.12 -12.01 -6.11
C PRO A 89 37.81 -13.25 -6.69
N PRO A 90 38.95 -13.08 -7.39
CA PRO A 90 39.66 -14.21 -7.99
C PRO A 90 40.11 -15.17 -6.89
N ASN A 91 39.73 -16.44 -7.05
CA ASN A 91 40.16 -17.55 -6.22
C ASN A 91 41.69 -17.62 -6.20
N ALA A 92 42.30 -17.12 -5.12
CA ALA A 92 43.68 -17.38 -4.79
C ALA A 92 43.81 -18.84 -4.35
N ALA A 93 43.86 -19.75 -5.32
CA ALA A 93 44.29 -21.12 -5.08
C ALA A 93 45.77 -21.09 -4.67
N ALA A 94 45.98 -21.29 -3.36
CA ALA A 94 47.28 -21.47 -2.76
C ALA A 94 48.00 -22.66 -3.39
N THR A 95 49.23 -22.39 -3.82
CA THR A 95 50.25 -23.37 -4.19
C THR A 95 50.50 -24.33 -3.02
N PHE A 96 50.47 -25.64 -3.30
CA PHE A 96 51.15 -26.67 -2.52
C PHE A 96 52.23 -27.31 -3.41
#